data_AF-A0A220MBV6-F1
#
_entry.id   AF-A0A220MBV6-F1
#
_cell.length_a   1.000
_cell.length_b   1.000
_cell.length_c   1.000
_cell.angle_alpha   90.00
_cell.angle_beta   90.00
_cell.angle_gamma   90.00
#
_symmetry.space_group_name_H-M   'P 1'
#
loop_
_entity.id
_entity.type
_entity.pdbx_description
1 polymer ?
#
loop_
_entity_poly.entity_id
_entity_poly.type
_entity_poly.pdbx_seq_one_letter_code
_entity_poly.pdbx_strand_id
1 'polypeptide(L)'
;MNDEKYDQLIQEAQESHFSENYQRELDIWMELKASDPDNPAILHNVALALMNLNRYEEALDIFNFLVLMHPYLSRAHNNRAVLLMKMGVEWEELLPDFLNALAFSEDAGGFWRHFVNICTTLTFGFEDDSEEIFDRFEQTTYGVIKERFKDGLNEKTAKDVRGILDCYRTMRRYRQAFALKKWHTAEQFLNKAIEMYLKIGLPNFARGVENYSKTNFALCRDLFIFIEELSSSIEVDILELIDELRHLINRTKQIIEKNDGASSHFRLLNAIQDFQNGLLQNLIFIATPNIEFVSNKRFRDRIKFLTSNSFISLGTDFVSMLDFIDKQCIQFNESLNSSAMQSQQINDLRNVILTKVQLFCNGLILDFKEIDISYARSMLGWDSDLLGDAKKEIQDFKAIVERQLFDDIYVNNKPQENIARGMLQAFLSKKSYREVKVKGGQTDILVFTKKGKIIYETKIWRGPQYHEQGYKEIEEYIKGEDDGNLAGVFYIIFDPTVTGKASAYVNGDYSIKKIFNRDVHVVVINLFQPIPSKK
;
A
#
# COMPACT_ATOMS: atom_id res chain seq x y z
N MET A 1 -23.59 -27.54 -19.85
CA MET A 1 -22.72 -26.68 -20.69
C MET A 1 -21.97 -27.57 -21.67
N ASN A 2 -21.64 -27.13 -22.88
CA ASN A 2 -20.79 -27.91 -23.80
C ASN A 2 -19.30 -27.72 -23.46
N ASP A 3 -18.48 -28.73 -23.79
CA ASP A 3 -17.06 -28.77 -23.41
C ASP A 3 -16.27 -27.56 -23.93
N GLU A 4 -16.55 -27.10 -25.15
CA GLU A 4 -15.90 -25.93 -25.74
C GLU A 4 -16.14 -24.63 -24.94
N LYS A 5 -17.36 -24.42 -24.44
CA LYS A 5 -17.67 -23.27 -23.57
C LYS A 5 -17.03 -23.44 -22.18
N TYR A 6 -16.95 -24.66 -21.66
CA TYR A 6 -16.31 -24.95 -20.38
C TYR A 6 -14.82 -24.59 -20.42
N ASP A 7 -14.11 -25.02 -21.46
CA ASP A 7 -12.69 -24.71 -21.66
C ASP A 7 -12.44 -23.23 -21.89
N GLN A 8 -13.30 -22.57 -22.68
CA GLN A 8 -13.23 -21.12 -22.88
C GLN A 8 -13.35 -20.35 -21.57
N LEU A 9 -14.31 -20.72 -20.71
CA LEU A 9 -14.48 -20.07 -19.40
C LEU A 9 -13.26 -20.29 -18.50
N ILE A 10 -12.64 -21.47 -18.50
CA ILE A 10 -11.40 -21.69 -17.75
C ILE A 10 -10.29 -20.76 -18.24
N GLN A 11 -10.13 -20.62 -19.56
CA GLN A 11 -9.13 -19.72 -20.13
C GLN A 11 -9.41 -18.26 -19.73
N GLU A 12 -10.66 -17.79 -19.86
CA GLU A 12 -11.06 -16.45 -19.45
C GLU A 12 -10.82 -16.20 -17.95
N ALA A 13 -11.04 -17.21 -17.10
CA ALA A 13 -10.78 -17.10 -15.67
C ALA A 13 -9.28 -16.96 -15.38
N GLN A 14 -8.44 -17.72 -16.08
CA GLN A 14 -6.98 -17.60 -15.99
C GLN A 14 -6.48 -16.24 -16.47
N GLU A 15 -6.98 -15.76 -17.61
CA GLU A 15 -6.65 -14.43 -18.13
C GLU A 15 -7.09 -13.31 -17.17
N SER A 16 -8.28 -13.46 -16.57
CA SER A 16 -8.78 -12.56 -15.53
C SER A 16 -7.87 -12.58 -14.30
N HIS A 17 -7.39 -13.76 -13.88
CA HIS A 17 -6.45 -13.92 -12.78
C HIS A 17 -5.11 -13.20 -13.05
N PHE A 18 -4.53 -13.41 -14.25
CA PHE A 18 -3.27 -12.77 -14.65
C PHE A 18 -3.41 -11.26 -14.81
N SER A 19 -4.60 -10.77 -15.15
CA SER A 19 -4.92 -9.34 -15.23
C SER A 19 -5.41 -8.76 -13.91
N GLU A 20 -5.34 -9.55 -12.81
CA GLU A 20 -5.83 -9.19 -11.46
C GLU A 20 -7.31 -8.78 -11.39
N ASN A 21 -8.11 -9.13 -12.41
CA ASN A 21 -9.55 -8.92 -12.41
C ASN A 21 -10.24 -10.05 -11.65
N TYR A 22 -10.02 -10.08 -10.34
CA TYR A 22 -10.50 -11.15 -9.46
C TYR A 22 -12.02 -11.19 -9.34
N GLN A 23 -12.73 -10.09 -9.62
CA GLN A 23 -14.19 -10.08 -9.65
C GLN A 23 -14.73 -10.82 -10.88
N ARG A 24 -14.17 -10.55 -12.07
CA ARG A 24 -14.51 -11.31 -13.28
C ARG A 24 -14.12 -12.78 -13.12
N GLU A 25 -12.94 -13.05 -12.57
CA GLU A 25 -12.49 -14.40 -12.25
C GLU A 25 -13.51 -15.13 -11.36
N LEU A 26 -13.95 -14.49 -10.26
CA LEU A 26 -14.94 -15.07 -9.35
C LEU A 26 -16.28 -15.35 -10.05
N ASP A 27 -16.77 -14.42 -10.88
CA ASP A 27 -18.03 -14.58 -11.60
C ASP A 27 -17.98 -15.79 -12.53
N ILE A 28 -16.85 -16.00 -13.21
CA ILE A 28 -16.63 -17.17 -14.07
C ILE A 28 -16.59 -18.46 -13.24
N TRP A 29 -15.82 -18.48 -12.14
CA TRP A 29 -15.77 -19.67 -11.28
C TRP A 29 -17.13 -20.02 -10.66
N MET A 30 -17.97 -19.02 -10.38
CA MET A 30 -19.34 -19.22 -9.92
C MET A 30 -20.25 -19.78 -11.03
N GLU A 31 -20.08 -19.38 -12.29
CA GLU A 31 -20.77 -19.99 -13.44
C GLU A 31 -20.35 -21.45 -13.63
N LEU A 32 -19.05 -21.75 -13.54
CA LEU A 32 -18.53 -23.11 -13.62
C LEU A 32 -19.04 -23.98 -12.47
N LYS A 33 -19.05 -23.44 -11.24
CA LYS A 33 -19.60 -24.12 -10.06
C LYS A 33 -21.09 -24.45 -10.22
N ALA A 34 -21.88 -23.60 -10.89
CA ALA A 34 -23.29 -23.91 -11.12
C ALA A 34 -23.50 -25.15 -12.01
N SER A 35 -22.53 -25.46 -12.87
CA SER A 35 -22.55 -26.66 -13.72
C SER A 35 -21.95 -27.90 -13.05
N ASP A 36 -20.99 -27.71 -12.14
CA ASP A 36 -20.32 -28.79 -11.40
C ASP A 36 -20.07 -28.37 -9.93
N PRO A 37 -21.11 -28.45 -9.06
CA PRO A 37 -21.10 -27.83 -7.72
C PRO A 37 -20.09 -28.40 -6.74
N ASP A 38 -19.74 -29.67 -6.90
CA ASP A 38 -18.91 -30.44 -5.96
C ASP A 38 -17.48 -30.62 -6.45
N ASN A 39 -17.10 -29.97 -7.56
CA ASN A 39 -15.76 -30.07 -8.10
C ASN A 39 -14.73 -29.38 -7.18
N PRO A 40 -13.78 -30.12 -6.58
CA PRO A 40 -12.82 -29.53 -5.65
C PRO A 40 -11.88 -28.53 -6.33
N ALA A 41 -11.64 -28.67 -7.64
CA ALA A 41 -10.79 -27.74 -8.36
C ALA A 41 -11.48 -26.37 -8.54
N ILE A 42 -12.77 -26.38 -8.91
CA ILE A 42 -13.59 -25.17 -9.05
C ILE A 42 -13.78 -24.51 -7.68
N LEU A 43 -14.16 -25.27 -6.65
CA LEU A 43 -14.34 -24.75 -5.29
C LEU A 43 -13.06 -24.09 -4.76
N HIS A 44 -11.90 -24.71 -4.98
CA HIS A 44 -10.61 -24.12 -4.61
C HIS A 44 -10.36 -22.80 -5.33
N ASN A 45 -10.67 -22.71 -6.63
CA ASN A 45 -10.49 -21.46 -7.38
C ASN A 45 -11.49 -20.37 -6.97
N VAL A 46 -12.75 -20.73 -6.62
CA VAL A 46 -13.71 -19.80 -5.99
C VAL A 46 -13.13 -19.25 -4.69
N ALA A 47 -12.62 -20.11 -3.81
CA ALA A 47 -12.03 -19.71 -2.54
C ALA A 47 -10.79 -18.82 -2.75
N LEU A 48 -9.96 -19.11 -3.75
CA LEU A 48 -8.80 -18.32 -4.10
C LEU A 48 -9.19 -16.92 -4.62
N ALA A 49 -10.16 -16.83 -5.54
CA ALA A 49 -10.67 -15.55 -6.04
C ALA A 49 -11.32 -14.74 -4.92
N LEU A 50 -12.07 -15.38 -4.01
CA LEU A 50 -12.60 -14.74 -2.80
C LEU A 50 -11.47 -14.23 -1.90
N MET A 51 -10.42 -15.03 -1.66
CA MET A 51 -9.26 -14.61 -0.88
C MET A 51 -8.58 -13.38 -1.50
N ASN A 52 -8.39 -13.34 -2.82
CA ASN A 52 -7.81 -12.20 -3.53
C ASN A 52 -8.71 -10.95 -3.52
N LEU A 53 -10.02 -11.14 -3.50
CA LEU A 53 -11.01 -10.07 -3.25
C LEU A 53 -11.11 -9.66 -1.78
N ASN A 54 -10.26 -10.22 -0.92
CA ASN A 54 -10.27 -10.06 0.54
C ASN A 54 -11.58 -10.52 1.19
N ARG A 55 -12.34 -11.38 0.52
CA ARG A 55 -13.53 -12.01 1.07
C ARG A 55 -13.15 -13.21 1.95
N TYR A 56 -12.32 -12.99 2.97
CA TYR A 56 -11.72 -13.99 3.85
C TYR A 56 -12.70 -14.99 4.49
N GLU A 57 -13.76 -14.55 5.18
CA GLU A 57 -14.70 -15.50 5.83
C GLU A 57 -15.30 -16.54 4.86
N GLU A 58 -15.95 -16.07 3.79
CA GLU A 58 -16.45 -16.93 2.70
C GLU A 58 -15.37 -17.82 2.05
N ALA A 59 -14.14 -17.33 1.90
CA ALA A 59 -13.05 -18.17 1.42
C ALA A 59 -12.69 -19.26 2.44
N LEU A 60 -12.71 -18.92 3.73
CA LEU A 60 -12.41 -19.82 4.83
C LEU A 60 -13.46 -20.92 4.94
N ASP A 61 -14.74 -20.60 4.78
CA ASP A 61 -15.83 -21.58 4.73
C ASP A 61 -15.58 -22.64 3.65
N ILE A 62 -15.20 -22.20 2.45
CA ILE A 62 -14.91 -23.11 1.33
C ILE A 62 -13.64 -23.91 1.58
N PHE A 63 -12.57 -23.29 2.10
CA PHE A 63 -11.35 -24.03 2.43
C PHE A 63 -11.57 -25.05 3.55
N ASN A 64 -12.38 -24.73 4.56
CA ASN A 64 -12.79 -25.67 5.62
C ASN A 64 -13.61 -26.83 5.07
N PHE A 65 -14.48 -26.58 4.10
CA PHE A 65 -15.17 -27.65 3.39
C PHE A 65 -14.19 -28.53 2.60
N LEU A 66 -13.27 -27.91 1.83
CA LEU A 66 -12.31 -28.64 1.00
C LEU A 66 -11.38 -29.54 1.80
N VAL A 67 -10.81 -29.06 2.89
CA VAL A 67 -9.92 -29.87 3.74
C VAL A 67 -10.66 -30.96 4.52
N LEU A 68 -11.97 -30.81 4.75
CA LEU A 68 -12.80 -31.84 5.37
C LEU A 68 -13.20 -32.94 4.37
N MET A 69 -13.66 -32.54 3.18
CA MET A 69 -14.19 -33.47 2.18
C MET A 69 -13.11 -34.06 1.26
N HIS A 70 -12.02 -33.33 1.07
CA HIS A 70 -10.87 -33.71 0.24
C HIS A 70 -9.57 -33.55 1.05
N PRO A 71 -9.36 -34.33 2.11
CA PRO A 71 -8.23 -34.16 3.04
C PRO A 71 -6.86 -34.31 2.37
N TYR A 72 -6.79 -34.94 1.20
CA TYR A 72 -5.54 -35.10 0.44
C TYR A 72 -5.28 -33.97 -0.57
N LEU A 73 -6.14 -32.94 -0.63
CA LEU A 73 -5.96 -31.79 -1.52
C LEU A 73 -4.97 -30.79 -0.91
N SER A 74 -3.67 -31.06 -1.07
CA SER A 74 -2.59 -30.25 -0.46
C SER A 74 -2.71 -28.74 -0.69
N ARG A 75 -3.15 -28.31 -1.89
CA ARG A 75 -3.33 -26.89 -2.22
C ARG A 75 -4.43 -26.20 -1.42
N ALA A 76 -5.43 -26.94 -0.91
CA ALA A 76 -6.44 -26.39 -0.02
C ALA A 76 -5.86 -26.11 1.37
N HIS A 77 -5.06 -27.04 1.92
CA HIS A 77 -4.36 -26.83 3.19
C HIS A 77 -3.41 -25.63 3.14
N ASN A 78 -2.56 -25.56 2.10
CA ASN A 78 -1.63 -24.44 1.93
C ASN A 78 -2.37 -23.09 1.88
N ASN A 79 -3.41 -22.98 1.07
CA ASN A 79 -4.13 -21.73 0.89
C ASN A 79 -5.00 -21.38 2.10
N ARG A 80 -5.51 -22.38 2.84
CA ARG A 80 -6.18 -22.16 4.12
C ARG A 80 -5.23 -21.56 5.15
N ALA A 81 -4.01 -22.09 5.28
CA ALA A 81 -3.01 -21.53 6.19
C ALA A 81 -2.64 -20.08 5.83
N VAL A 82 -2.43 -19.80 4.54
CA VAL A 82 -2.18 -18.43 4.06
C VAL A 82 -3.37 -17.51 4.37
N LEU A 83 -4.60 -17.99 4.21
CA LEU A 83 -5.80 -17.24 4.57
C LEU A 83 -5.89 -16.98 6.07
N LEU A 84 -5.66 -18.00 6.90
CA LEU A 84 -5.75 -17.89 8.35
C LEU A 84 -4.72 -16.91 8.90
N MET A 85 -3.47 -16.91 8.41
CA MET A 85 -2.54 -15.86 8.85
C MET A 85 -2.87 -14.48 8.27
N LYS A 86 -3.46 -14.35 7.08
CA LYS A 86 -4.04 -13.05 6.66
C LYS A 86 -5.13 -12.56 7.62
N MET A 87 -5.82 -13.48 8.29
CA MET A 87 -6.80 -13.19 9.33
C MET A 87 -6.16 -13.00 10.73
N GLY A 88 -4.83 -13.02 10.83
CA GLY A 88 -4.09 -12.77 12.07
C GLY A 88 -3.96 -14.00 12.98
N VAL A 89 -4.18 -15.20 12.47
CA VAL A 89 -3.95 -16.44 13.23
C VAL A 89 -2.46 -16.68 13.40
N GLU A 90 -2.06 -16.98 14.63
CA GLU A 90 -0.66 -17.25 14.99
C GLU A 90 -0.14 -18.52 14.32
N TRP A 91 1.16 -18.52 14.03
CA TRP A 91 1.78 -19.52 13.17
C TRP A 91 1.67 -20.95 13.71
N GLU A 92 1.62 -21.14 15.04
CA GLU A 92 1.47 -22.45 15.67
C GLU A 92 0.19 -23.16 15.22
N GLU A 93 -0.90 -22.41 15.08
CA GLU A 93 -2.21 -22.96 14.69
C GLU A 93 -2.25 -23.33 13.20
N LEU A 94 -1.34 -22.79 12.39
CA LEU A 94 -1.23 -23.07 10.96
C LEU A 94 -0.39 -24.29 10.65
N LEU A 95 0.43 -24.72 11.62
CA LEU A 95 1.37 -25.81 11.44
C LEU A 95 0.71 -27.11 10.93
N PRO A 96 -0.47 -27.53 11.41
CA PRO A 96 -1.16 -28.70 10.86
C PRO A 96 -1.48 -28.58 9.37
N ASP A 97 -1.89 -27.39 8.91
CA ASP A 97 -2.16 -27.15 7.49
C ASP A 97 -0.88 -27.16 6.66
N PHE A 98 0.20 -26.55 7.14
CA PHE A 98 1.49 -26.62 6.48
C PHE A 98 2.01 -28.05 6.37
N LEU A 99 1.88 -28.85 7.43
CA LEU A 99 2.27 -30.27 7.43
C LEU A 99 1.45 -31.07 6.41
N ASN A 100 0.13 -30.88 6.40
CA ASN A 100 -0.76 -31.57 5.44
C ASN A 100 -0.50 -31.15 3.99
N ALA A 101 -0.22 -29.87 3.74
CA ALA A 101 0.15 -29.40 2.41
C ALA A 101 1.41 -30.10 1.87
N LEU A 102 2.43 -30.26 2.72
CA LEU A 102 3.67 -30.96 2.35
C LEU A 102 3.44 -32.47 2.21
N ALA A 103 2.73 -33.09 3.16
CA ALA A 103 2.47 -34.53 3.17
C ALA A 103 1.66 -34.99 1.95
N PHE A 104 0.64 -34.21 1.57
CA PHE A 104 -0.30 -34.55 0.50
C PHE A 104 0.04 -33.88 -0.84
N SER A 105 1.26 -33.40 -1.00
CA SER A 105 1.73 -32.91 -2.30
C SER A 105 1.54 -33.99 -3.36
N GLU A 106 1.04 -33.64 -4.55
CA GLU A 106 0.76 -34.63 -5.60
C GLU A 106 2.08 -35.16 -6.21
N ASP A 107 3.02 -34.27 -6.46
CA ASP A 107 4.35 -34.57 -7.01
C ASP A 107 5.46 -33.80 -6.28
N ALA A 108 6.71 -33.87 -6.78
CA ALA A 108 7.84 -33.12 -6.22
C ALA A 108 7.73 -31.61 -6.47
N GLY A 109 7.11 -31.19 -7.59
CA GLY A 109 6.93 -29.77 -7.91
C GLY A 109 5.94 -29.08 -6.97
N GLY A 110 4.84 -29.75 -6.65
CA GLY A 110 3.85 -29.33 -5.65
C GLY A 110 4.47 -29.22 -4.26
N PHE A 111 5.30 -30.19 -3.87
CA PHE A 111 6.04 -30.12 -2.61
C PHE A 111 6.90 -28.84 -2.53
N TRP A 112 7.74 -28.58 -3.53
CA TRP A 112 8.61 -27.40 -3.50
C TRP A 112 7.83 -26.09 -3.55
N ARG A 113 6.71 -26.04 -4.28
CA ARG A 113 5.84 -24.87 -4.32
C ARG A 113 5.25 -24.57 -2.95
N HIS A 114 4.69 -25.59 -2.28
CA HIS A 114 4.17 -25.44 -0.92
C HIS A 114 5.29 -25.08 0.06
N PHE A 115 6.43 -25.78 0.01
CA PHE A 115 7.56 -25.54 0.90
C PHE A 115 8.09 -24.10 0.83
N VAL A 116 8.29 -23.58 -0.38
CA VAL A 116 8.72 -22.19 -0.61
C VAL A 116 7.65 -21.21 -0.15
N ASN A 117 6.37 -21.48 -0.44
CA ASN A 117 5.27 -20.61 0.01
C ASN A 117 5.19 -20.56 1.54
N ILE A 118 5.32 -21.70 2.21
CA ILE A 118 5.36 -21.80 3.68
C ILE A 118 6.56 -21.01 4.21
N CYS A 119 7.77 -21.23 3.69
CA CYS A 119 8.95 -20.47 4.12
C CYS A 119 8.78 -18.95 3.92
N THR A 120 8.16 -18.55 2.81
CA THR A 120 7.85 -17.14 2.52
C THR A 120 6.84 -16.60 3.53
N THR A 121 5.79 -17.35 3.81
CA THR A 121 4.73 -17.05 4.80
C THR A 121 5.32 -16.91 6.21
N LEU A 122 6.14 -17.86 6.64
CA LEU A 122 6.84 -17.80 7.94
C LEU A 122 7.85 -16.64 8.00
N THR A 123 8.46 -16.26 6.87
CA THR A 123 9.45 -15.17 6.84
C THR A 123 8.81 -13.79 6.83
N PHE A 124 7.70 -13.61 6.13
CA PHE A 124 7.12 -12.30 5.81
C PHE A 124 5.72 -12.06 6.41
N GLY A 125 5.04 -13.12 6.86
CA GLY A 125 3.65 -13.07 7.32
C GLY A 125 3.46 -12.79 8.82
N PHE A 126 4.51 -12.99 9.64
CA PHE A 126 4.44 -12.81 11.09
C PHE A 126 5.33 -11.67 11.56
N GLU A 127 4.88 -11.02 12.64
CA GLU A 127 5.56 -9.89 13.28
C GLU A 127 6.48 -10.32 14.43
N ASP A 128 6.41 -11.59 14.85
CA ASP A 128 7.20 -12.13 15.98
C ASP A 128 8.69 -12.25 15.60
N ASP A 129 9.56 -11.95 16.56
CA ASP A 129 11.02 -11.90 16.43
C ASP A 129 11.70 -13.26 16.66
N SER A 130 10.91 -14.31 16.83
CA SER A 130 11.40 -15.63 17.22
C SER A 130 11.98 -16.43 16.05
N GLU A 131 13.28 -16.76 16.12
CA GLU A 131 13.89 -17.78 15.25
C GLU A 131 13.27 -19.18 15.46
N GLU A 132 12.59 -19.37 16.60
CA GLU A 132 11.95 -20.61 17.00
C GLU A 132 10.93 -21.11 15.98
N ILE A 133 10.31 -20.20 15.20
CA ILE A 133 9.37 -20.58 14.14
C ILE A 133 10.02 -21.54 13.14
N PHE A 134 11.23 -21.22 12.68
CA PHE A 134 11.94 -22.05 11.72
C PHE A 134 12.48 -23.33 12.35
N ASP A 135 12.90 -23.28 13.61
CA ASP A 135 13.42 -24.45 14.31
C ASP A 135 12.30 -25.47 14.60
N ARG A 136 11.14 -25.00 15.09
CA ARG A 136 9.94 -25.82 15.26
C ARG A 136 9.41 -26.32 13.93
N PHE A 137 9.38 -25.49 12.88
CA PHE A 137 8.98 -25.93 11.54
C PHE A 137 9.89 -27.02 10.99
N GLU A 138 11.22 -26.84 11.07
CA GLU A 138 12.20 -27.84 10.63
C GLU A 138 12.05 -29.15 11.42
N GLN A 139 11.92 -29.06 12.75
CA GLN A 139 11.75 -30.22 13.62
C GLN A 139 10.48 -31.01 13.32
N THR A 140 9.36 -30.32 13.09
CA THR A 140 8.04 -30.94 12.88
C THR A 140 7.84 -31.44 11.45
N THR A 141 8.46 -30.79 10.45
CA THR A 141 8.40 -31.24 9.05
C THR A 141 9.37 -32.35 8.72
N TYR A 142 10.44 -32.57 9.52
CA TYR A 142 11.46 -33.59 9.21
C TYR A 142 10.87 -34.97 8.91
N GLY A 143 9.91 -35.43 9.71
CA GLY A 143 9.24 -36.72 9.50
C GLY A 143 8.41 -36.75 8.22
N VAL A 144 7.68 -35.68 7.92
CA VAL A 144 6.86 -35.53 6.70
C VAL A 144 7.72 -35.56 5.45
N ILE A 145 8.83 -34.80 5.45
CA ILE A 145 9.78 -34.75 4.33
C ILE A 145 10.41 -36.11 4.12
N LYS A 146 10.84 -36.78 5.20
CA LYS A 146 11.45 -38.10 5.12
C LYS A 146 10.51 -39.15 4.53
N GLU A 147 9.26 -39.17 4.95
CA GLU A 147 8.28 -40.11 4.40
C GLU A 147 7.92 -39.76 2.95
N ARG A 148 7.77 -38.47 2.61
CA ARG A 148 7.44 -38.05 1.25
C ARG A 148 8.50 -38.44 0.23
N PHE A 149 9.75 -38.39 0.64
CA PHE A 149 10.89 -38.77 -0.19
C PHE A 149 11.43 -40.15 0.20
N LYS A 150 10.67 -41.04 0.83
CA LYS A 150 11.19 -42.33 1.34
C LYS A 150 11.93 -43.18 0.29
N ASP A 151 11.49 -43.14 -0.97
CA ASP A 151 12.10 -43.86 -2.09
C ASP A 151 13.16 -43.05 -2.85
N GLY A 152 13.50 -41.82 -2.39
CA GLY A 152 14.32 -40.87 -3.15
C GLY A 152 14.91 -39.68 -2.37
N LEU A 153 14.88 -39.68 -1.03
CA LEU A 153 15.48 -38.66 -0.18
C LEU A 153 16.98 -38.89 -0.20
N ASN A 154 17.58 -38.47 -1.31
CA ASN A 154 19.01 -38.42 -1.41
C ASN A 154 19.54 -37.25 -0.58
N GLU A 155 20.82 -37.34 -0.23
CA GLU A 155 21.54 -36.30 0.51
C GLU A 155 21.36 -34.91 -0.13
N LYS A 156 21.22 -34.86 -1.46
CA LYS A 156 20.95 -33.64 -2.21
C LYS A 156 19.62 -33.00 -1.82
N THR A 157 18.51 -33.76 -1.78
CA THR A 157 17.18 -33.22 -1.42
C THR A 157 17.16 -32.70 0.01
N ALA A 158 17.78 -33.43 0.95
CA ALA A 158 17.91 -32.97 2.34
C ALA A 158 18.75 -31.68 2.44
N LYS A 159 19.82 -31.58 1.64
CA LYS A 159 20.65 -30.38 1.54
C LYS A 159 19.90 -29.21 0.90
N ASP A 160 19.07 -29.45 -0.09
CA ASP A 160 18.26 -28.43 -0.77
C ASP A 160 17.18 -27.87 0.17
N VAL A 161 16.46 -28.75 0.90
CA VAL A 161 15.48 -28.35 1.94
C VAL A 161 16.17 -27.46 2.98
N ARG A 162 17.29 -27.93 3.56
CA ARG A 162 18.03 -27.17 4.57
C ARG A 162 18.55 -25.85 4.01
N GLY A 163 19.09 -25.86 2.78
CA GLY A 163 19.61 -24.67 2.12
C GLY A 163 18.54 -23.60 1.93
N ILE A 164 17.33 -23.98 1.50
CA ILE A 164 16.20 -23.06 1.36
C ILE A 164 15.78 -22.52 2.72
N LEU A 165 15.64 -23.37 3.75
CA LEU A 165 15.31 -22.92 5.11
C LEU A 165 16.31 -21.91 5.63
N ASP A 166 17.61 -22.18 5.46
CA ASP A 166 18.66 -21.29 5.92
C ASP A 166 18.65 -19.94 5.19
N CYS A 167 18.29 -19.91 3.89
CA CYS A 167 18.10 -18.66 3.16
C CYS A 167 16.96 -17.82 3.76
N TYR A 168 15.79 -18.42 4.00
CA TYR A 168 14.62 -17.73 4.55
C TYR A 168 14.83 -17.33 6.02
N ARG A 169 15.50 -18.17 6.82
CA ARG A 169 15.97 -17.85 8.17
C ARG A 169 16.92 -16.64 8.15
N THR A 170 17.82 -16.58 7.18
CA THR A 170 18.73 -15.44 7.00
C THR A 170 17.98 -14.17 6.57
N MET A 171 16.98 -14.28 5.68
CA MET A 171 16.12 -13.15 5.32
C MET A 171 15.34 -12.62 6.52
N ARG A 172 14.86 -13.50 7.42
CA ARG A 172 14.20 -13.07 8.66
C ARG A 172 15.15 -12.32 9.60
N ARG A 173 16.39 -12.78 9.73
CA ARG A 173 17.45 -12.05 10.48
C ARG A 173 17.75 -10.68 9.89
N TYR A 174 17.76 -10.58 8.56
CA TYR A 174 17.86 -9.28 7.87
C TYR A 174 16.70 -8.35 8.28
N ARG A 175 15.44 -8.82 8.20
CA ARG A 175 14.25 -8.04 8.57
C ARG A 175 14.31 -7.54 10.00
N GLN A 176 14.68 -8.41 10.93
CA GLN A 176 14.82 -8.07 12.35
C GLN A 176 15.93 -7.02 12.57
N ALA A 177 17.09 -7.22 11.95
CA ALA A 177 18.19 -6.24 12.04
C ALA A 177 17.80 -4.89 11.43
N PHE A 178 17.04 -4.89 10.33
CA PHE A 178 16.52 -3.69 9.70
C PHE A 178 15.53 -2.94 10.59
N ALA A 179 14.54 -3.65 11.16
CA ALA A 179 13.57 -3.06 12.08
C ALA A 179 14.23 -2.46 13.33
N LEU A 180 15.33 -3.06 13.80
CA LEU A 180 16.13 -2.58 14.93
C LEU A 180 17.21 -1.55 14.54
N LYS A 181 17.22 -1.05 13.30
CA LYS A 181 18.21 -0.07 12.78
C LYS A 181 19.66 -0.55 12.87
N LYS A 182 19.90 -1.87 12.93
CA LYS A 182 21.24 -2.49 12.91
C LYS A 182 21.74 -2.59 11.47
N TRP A 183 21.98 -1.46 10.82
CA TRP A 183 22.23 -1.35 9.37
C TRP A 183 23.33 -2.28 8.86
N HIS A 184 24.48 -2.28 9.52
CA HIS A 184 25.60 -3.13 9.11
C HIS A 184 25.25 -4.62 9.19
N THR A 185 24.60 -5.03 10.27
CA THR A 185 24.15 -6.41 10.48
C THR A 185 23.07 -6.81 9.46
N ALA A 186 22.12 -5.92 9.19
CA ALA A 186 21.09 -6.16 8.18
C ALA A 186 21.70 -6.36 6.79
N GLU A 187 22.63 -5.49 6.39
CA GLU A 187 23.32 -5.59 5.10
C GLU A 187 24.14 -6.89 4.98
N GLN A 188 24.83 -7.30 6.04
CA GLN A 188 25.53 -8.58 6.09
C GLN A 188 24.58 -9.77 5.88
N PHE A 189 23.44 -9.80 6.56
CA PHE A 189 22.45 -10.87 6.37
C PHE A 189 21.87 -10.87 4.96
N LEU A 190 21.59 -9.69 4.40
CA LEU A 190 21.04 -9.57 3.06
C LEU A 190 22.02 -10.08 1.98
N ASN A 191 23.30 -9.67 2.07
CA ASN A 191 24.35 -10.16 1.17
C ASN A 191 24.57 -11.67 1.33
N LYS A 192 24.57 -12.16 2.58
CA LYS A 192 24.67 -13.59 2.87
C LYS A 192 23.51 -14.38 2.26
N ALA A 193 22.28 -13.89 2.34
CA ALA A 193 21.12 -14.54 1.73
C ALA A 193 21.27 -14.63 0.19
N ILE A 194 21.74 -13.57 -0.45
CA ILE A 194 22.03 -13.55 -1.91
C ILE A 194 23.06 -14.62 -2.26
N GLU A 195 24.19 -14.67 -1.56
CA GLU A 195 25.24 -15.67 -1.76
C GLU A 195 24.71 -17.10 -1.56
N MET A 196 23.88 -17.31 -0.54
CA MET A 196 23.29 -18.61 -0.25
C MET A 196 22.32 -19.04 -1.36
N TYR A 197 21.43 -18.16 -1.82
CA TYR A 197 20.54 -18.43 -2.96
C TYR A 197 21.31 -18.81 -4.22
N LEU A 198 22.39 -18.09 -4.54
CA LEU A 198 23.26 -18.41 -5.67
C LEU A 198 23.91 -19.79 -5.49
N LYS A 199 24.42 -20.09 -4.29
CA LYS A 199 25.09 -21.36 -3.98
C LYS A 199 24.17 -22.58 -4.09
N ILE A 200 22.88 -22.42 -3.79
CA ILE A 200 21.88 -23.50 -3.92
C ILE A 200 21.18 -23.52 -5.28
N GLY A 201 21.63 -22.70 -6.24
CA GLY A 201 21.11 -22.74 -7.61
C GLY A 201 19.77 -22.02 -7.79
N LEU A 202 19.45 -21.02 -6.96
CA LEU A 202 18.25 -20.20 -7.03
C LEU A 202 18.57 -18.74 -7.41
N PRO A 203 19.17 -18.46 -8.58
CA PRO A 203 19.60 -17.12 -8.97
C PRO A 203 18.46 -16.12 -9.15
N ASN A 204 17.24 -16.59 -9.43
CA ASN A 204 16.06 -15.72 -9.52
C ASN A 204 15.67 -15.16 -8.16
N PHE A 205 15.82 -15.94 -7.08
CA PHE A 205 15.59 -15.48 -5.72
C PHE A 205 16.66 -14.46 -5.31
N ALA A 206 17.93 -14.76 -5.60
CA ALA A 206 19.03 -13.82 -5.38
C ALA A 206 18.77 -12.47 -6.09
N ARG A 207 18.39 -12.49 -7.37
CA ARG A 207 18.05 -11.29 -8.13
C ARG A 207 16.84 -10.54 -7.55
N GLY A 208 15.83 -11.27 -7.05
CA GLY A 208 14.69 -10.66 -6.37
C GLY A 208 15.12 -9.90 -5.11
N VAL A 209 15.98 -10.50 -4.29
CA VAL A 209 16.55 -9.85 -3.10
C VAL A 209 17.42 -8.64 -3.48
N GLU A 210 18.23 -8.75 -4.53
CA GLU A 210 19.06 -7.64 -5.02
C GLU A 210 18.25 -6.45 -5.53
N ASN A 211 17.30 -6.71 -6.42
CA ASN A 211 16.54 -5.65 -7.10
C ASN A 211 15.58 -4.93 -6.16
N TYR A 212 14.93 -5.68 -5.27
CA TYR A 212 13.90 -5.12 -4.42
C TYR A 212 14.44 -4.86 -3.02
N SER A 213 14.93 -5.89 -2.32
CA SER A 213 15.23 -5.74 -0.89
C SER A 213 16.48 -4.89 -0.66
N LYS A 214 17.55 -5.13 -1.42
CA LYS A 214 18.82 -4.43 -1.24
C LYS A 214 18.78 -2.97 -1.65
N THR A 215 18.15 -2.67 -2.79
CA THR A 215 17.97 -1.29 -3.24
C THR A 215 17.13 -0.47 -2.27
N ASN A 216 16.02 -1.03 -1.77
CA ASN A 216 15.13 -0.35 -0.83
C ASN A 216 15.73 -0.19 0.56
N PHE A 217 16.38 -1.25 1.04
CA PHE A 217 17.18 -1.23 2.25
C PHE A 217 18.18 -0.07 2.23
N ALA A 218 18.99 0.02 1.17
CA ALA A 218 20.03 1.04 1.06
C ALA A 218 19.42 2.45 1.07
N LEU A 219 18.31 2.67 0.36
CA LEU A 219 17.65 3.97 0.37
C LEU A 219 17.12 4.35 1.77
N CYS A 220 16.44 3.43 2.45
CA CYS A 220 15.88 3.67 3.79
C CYS A 220 16.99 3.93 4.81
N ARG A 221 18.08 3.13 4.76
CA ARG A 221 19.28 3.31 5.58
C ARG A 221 19.90 4.68 5.34
N ASP A 222 20.16 5.03 4.09
CA ASP A 222 20.90 6.26 3.75
C ASP A 222 20.07 7.51 4.08
N LEU A 223 18.74 7.45 3.92
CA LEU A 223 17.84 8.50 4.40
C LEU A 223 17.88 8.66 5.91
N PHE A 224 17.91 7.54 6.64
CA PHE A 224 17.96 7.56 8.09
C PHE A 224 19.29 8.12 8.60
N ILE A 225 20.41 7.65 8.05
CA ILE A 225 21.75 8.17 8.38
C ILE A 225 21.80 9.68 8.15
N PHE A 226 21.27 10.17 7.02
CA PHE A 226 21.18 11.61 6.76
C PHE A 226 20.38 12.37 7.83
N ILE A 227 19.24 11.82 8.29
CA ILE A 227 18.46 12.45 9.36
C ILE A 227 19.21 12.41 10.70
N GLU A 228 19.92 11.32 11.00
CA GLU A 228 20.78 11.23 12.20
C GLU A 228 21.93 12.24 12.15
N GLU A 229 22.61 12.38 11.01
CA GLU A 229 23.66 13.37 10.78
C GLU A 229 23.12 14.79 10.97
N LEU A 230 21.96 15.09 10.37
CA LEU A 230 21.24 16.35 10.58
C LEU A 230 20.88 16.59 12.05
N SER A 231 20.65 15.54 12.85
CA SER A 231 20.28 15.62 14.27
C SER A 231 21.46 15.73 15.24
N SER A 232 22.64 15.22 14.84
CA SER A 232 23.77 14.94 15.74
C SER A 232 24.81 16.05 15.86
N SER A 233 24.93 16.94 14.88
CA SER A 233 26.13 17.75 14.73
C SER A 233 26.06 19.14 15.36
N ILE A 234 27.12 19.51 16.08
CA ILE A 234 27.28 20.86 16.64
C ILE A 234 27.88 21.83 15.58
N GLU A 235 28.43 21.31 14.47
CA GLU A 235 29.06 22.07 13.37
C GLU A 235 28.97 21.30 12.03
N VAL A 236 27.80 21.19 11.40
CA VAL A 236 27.73 20.68 10.00
C VAL A 236 27.56 21.82 9.01
N ASP A 237 28.34 21.77 7.94
CA ASP A 237 28.19 22.66 6.80
C ASP A 237 26.86 22.35 6.10
N ILE A 238 25.94 23.31 6.13
CA ILE A 238 24.63 23.18 5.50
C ILE A 238 24.73 22.95 3.98
N LEU A 239 25.81 23.42 3.34
CA LEU A 239 26.02 23.20 1.91
C LEU A 239 26.38 21.73 1.62
N GLU A 240 27.15 21.10 2.50
CA GLU A 240 27.49 19.67 2.41
C GLU A 240 26.22 18.81 2.55
N LEU A 241 25.37 19.11 3.55
CA LEU A 241 24.06 18.43 3.71
C LEU A 241 23.17 18.59 2.48
N ILE A 242 23.15 19.77 1.86
CA ILE A 242 22.36 20.02 0.65
C ILE A 242 22.86 19.14 -0.50
N ASP A 243 24.17 19.00 -0.67
CA ASP A 243 24.75 18.18 -1.73
C ASP A 243 24.52 16.69 -1.49
N GLU A 244 24.67 16.21 -0.25
CA GLU A 244 24.30 14.85 0.16
C GLU A 244 22.81 14.55 -0.11
N LEU A 245 21.92 15.46 0.28
CA LEU A 245 20.49 15.31 0.04
C LEU A 245 20.15 15.28 -1.45
N ARG A 246 20.83 16.09 -2.28
CA ARG A 246 20.68 16.05 -3.76
C ARG A 246 21.10 14.70 -4.32
N HIS A 247 22.20 14.13 -3.83
CA HIS A 247 22.64 12.80 -4.21
C HIS A 247 21.59 11.74 -3.84
N LEU A 248 21.01 11.83 -2.64
CA LEU A 248 19.97 10.93 -2.18
C LEU A 248 18.67 11.06 -3.00
N ILE A 249 18.25 12.27 -3.35
CA ILE A 249 17.10 12.54 -4.23
C ILE A 249 17.29 11.91 -5.61
N ASN A 250 18.47 12.09 -6.21
CA ASN A 250 18.77 11.52 -7.52
C ASN A 250 18.73 9.99 -7.49
N ARG A 251 19.27 9.36 -6.44
CA ARG A 251 19.17 7.91 -6.25
C ARG A 251 17.72 7.46 -6.10
N THR A 252 16.93 8.16 -5.27
CA THR A 252 15.49 7.87 -5.10
C THR A 252 14.75 7.94 -6.43
N LYS A 253 15.00 8.96 -7.23
CA LYS A 253 14.40 9.12 -8.56
C LYS A 253 14.75 7.97 -9.50
N GLN A 254 16.02 7.57 -9.57
CA GLN A 254 16.45 6.43 -10.39
C GLN A 254 15.80 5.11 -9.97
N ILE A 255 15.52 4.92 -8.67
CA ILE A 255 14.82 3.74 -8.16
C ILE A 255 13.35 3.77 -8.57
N ILE A 256 12.69 4.93 -8.47
CA ILE A 256 11.30 5.12 -8.89
C ILE A 256 11.14 4.87 -10.40
N GLU A 257 12.03 5.42 -11.23
CA GLU A 257 11.99 5.27 -12.69
C GLU A 257 12.17 3.82 -13.17
N LYS A 258 12.81 2.97 -12.35
CA LYS A 258 13.00 1.54 -12.64
C LYS A 258 11.84 0.66 -12.17
N ASN A 259 10.90 1.21 -11.41
CA ASN A 259 9.77 0.48 -10.84
C ASN A 259 8.46 1.02 -11.42
N ASP A 260 7.81 0.24 -12.28
CA ASP A 260 6.43 0.50 -12.71
C ASP A 260 5.45 -0.07 -11.66
N GLY A 261 4.59 0.77 -11.07
CA GLY A 261 3.39 0.25 -10.42
C GLY A 261 2.82 1.02 -9.22
N ALA A 262 1.57 0.68 -8.87
CA ALA A 262 0.78 1.27 -7.78
C ALA A 262 0.95 0.55 -6.42
N SER A 263 2.10 -0.10 -6.18
CA SER A 263 2.36 -0.88 -4.96
C SER A 263 2.58 0.02 -3.73
N SER A 264 2.41 -0.54 -2.53
CA SER A 264 2.80 0.09 -1.26
C SER A 264 4.27 0.54 -1.29
N HIS A 265 5.12 -0.27 -1.91
CA HIS A 265 6.51 0.06 -2.16
C HIS A 265 6.69 1.35 -2.98
N PHE A 266 5.95 1.50 -4.09
CA PHE A 266 6.01 2.73 -4.89
C PHE A 266 5.53 3.95 -4.11
N ARG A 267 4.52 3.79 -3.24
CA ARG A 267 4.03 4.87 -2.37
C ARG A 267 5.08 5.31 -1.36
N LEU A 268 5.77 4.37 -0.72
CA LEU A 268 6.88 4.68 0.18
C LEU A 268 7.97 5.48 -0.53
N LEU A 269 8.40 5.03 -1.72
CA LEU A 269 9.42 5.73 -2.50
C LEU A 269 8.99 7.16 -2.86
N ASN A 270 7.74 7.34 -3.29
CA ASN A 270 7.21 8.67 -3.60
C ASN A 270 7.08 9.54 -2.35
N ALA A 271 6.70 8.98 -1.20
CA ALA A 271 6.63 9.71 0.07
C ALA A 271 8.02 10.16 0.53
N ILE A 272 9.02 9.28 0.42
CA ILE A 272 10.43 9.60 0.64
C ILE A 272 10.89 10.72 -0.30
N GLN A 273 10.56 10.63 -1.59
CA GLN A 273 10.94 11.65 -2.56
C GLN A 273 10.29 13.01 -2.26
N ASP A 274 9.01 13.04 -1.91
CA ASP A 274 8.32 14.28 -1.53
C ASP A 274 8.90 14.86 -0.23
N PHE A 275 9.24 14.02 0.74
CA PHE A 275 9.92 14.44 1.96
C PHE A 275 11.29 15.06 1.66
N GLN A 276 12.14 14.37 0.90
CA GLN A 276 13.46 14.85 0.52
C GLN A 276 13.40 16.18 -0.24
N ASN A 277 12.46 16.33 -1.18
CA ASN A 277 12.30 17.56 -1.95
C ASN A 277 11.84 18.73 -1.06
N GLY A 278 10.89 18.49 -0.15
CA GLY A 278 10.48 19.51 0.82
C GLY A 278 11.62 19.90 1.75
N LEU A 279 12.40 18.93 2.21
CA LEU A 279 13.57 19.17 3.06
C LEU A 279 14.66 19.96 2.31
N LEU A 280 14.92 19.60 1.05
CA LEU A 280 15.89 20.29 0.20
C LEU A 280 15.48 21.76 -0.02
N GLN A 281 14.20 22.01 -0.30
CA GLN A 281 13.69 23.39 -0.44
C GLN A 281 13.97 24.20 0.84
N ASN A 282 13.72 23.61 2.00
CA ASN A 282 13.93 24.28 3.28
C ASN A 282 15.41 24.53 3.60
N LEU A 283 16.27 23.52 3.41
CA LEU A 283 17.71 23.66 3.65
C LEU A 283 18.35 24.67 2.71
N ILE A 284 17.96 24.71 1.43
CA ILE A 284 18.43 25.74 0.49
C ILE A 284 18.05 27.13 0.97
N PHE A 285 16.81 27.34 1.43
CA PHE A 285 16.40 28.65 1.95
C PHE A 285 17.20 29.05 3.20
N ILE A 286 17.42 28.12 4.14
CA ILE A 286 18.23 28.38 5.34
C ILE A 286 19.68 28.75 4.94
N ALA A 287 20.26 28.06 3.95
CA ALA A 287 21.61 28.32 3.46
C ALA A 287 21.71 29.68 2.75
N THR A 288 20.78 29.99 1.84
CA THR A 288 20.82 31.17 0.99
C THR A 288 19.45 31.86 0.92
N PRO A 289 19.08 32.66 1.95
CA PRO A 289 17.77 33.31 2.02
C PRO A 289 17.72 34.56 1.12
N ASN A 290 17.83 34.35 -0.18
CA ASN A 290 17.95 35.42 -1.19
C ASN A 290 16.59 35.83 -1.79
N ILE A 291 15.54 35.06 -1.51
CA ILE A 291 14.19 35.23 -2.03
C ILE A 291 13.18 34.97 -0.91
N GLU A 292 11.96 35.51 -1.04
CA GLU A 292 10.88 35.26 -0.09
C GLU A 292 10.60 33.77 0.07
N PHE A 293 10.56 33.28 1.32
CA PHE A 293 10.22 31.90 1.59
C PHE A 293 8.73 31.62 1.36
N VAL A 294 8.43 30.74 0.41
CA VAL A 294 7.08 30.25 0.15
C VAL A 294 6.96 28.80 0.60
N SER A 295 6.21 28.60 1.68
CA SER A 295 5.86 27.27 2.19
C SER A 295 5.12 26.44 1.14
N ASN A 296 5.66 25.27 0.79
CA ASN A 296 5.07 24.39 -0.22
C ASN A 296 4.29 23.24 0.44
N LYS A 297 2.98 23.45 0.63
CA LYS A 297 2.08 22.46 1.24
C LYS A 297 1.96 21.17 0.42
N ARG A 298 2.24 21.21 -0.90
CA ARG A 298 2.10 20.07 -1.80
C ARG A 298 2.86 18.84 -1.33
N PHE A 299 4.10 19.01 -0.83
CA PHE A 299 4.90 17.87 -0.37
C PHE A 299 4.25 17.19 0.83
N ARG A 300 3.81 17.96 1.83
CA ARG A 300 3.14 17.42 3.03
C ARG A 300 1.82 16.74 2.69
N ASP A 301 1.01 17.35 1.84
CA ASP A 301 -0.28 16.78 1.44
C ASP A 301 -0.09 15.47 0.66
N ARG A 302 0.93 15.41 -0.20
CA ARG A 302 1.30 14.17 -0.89
C ARG A 302 1.85 13.11 0.07
N ILE A 303 2.71 13.46 1.01
CA ILE A 303 3.21 12.51 2.02
C ILE A 303 2.04 11.92 2.81
N LYS A 304 1.14 12.76 3.35
CA LYS A 304 -0.07 12.30 4.05
C LYS A 304 -0.91 11.38 3.17
N PHE A 305 -1.11 11.75 1.91
CA PHE A 305 -1.86 10.93 0.96
C PHE A 305 -1.21 9.55 0.74
N LEU A 306 0.09 9.52 0.49
CA LEU A 306 0.84 8.31 0.16
C LEU A 306 0.99 7.37 1.36
N THR A 307 1.03 7.93 2.58
CA THR A 307 1.25 7.19 3.82
C THR A 307 -0.02 6.95 4.65
N SER A 308 -1.18 7.40 4.16
CA SER A 308 -2.45 7.33 4.91
C SER A 308 -2.90 5.93 5.32
N ASN A 309 -2.47 4.90 4.60
CA ASN A 309 -2.89 3.50 4.81
C ASN A 309 -1.74 2.56 5.15
N SER A 310 -0.51 3.01 4.98
CA SER A 310 0.73 2.27 5.24
C SER A 310 1.82 3.28 5.51
N PHE A 311 2.74 3.00 6.42
CA PHE A 311 3.78 3.93 6.84
C PHE A 311 3.22 5.17 7.55
N ILE A 312 2.11 5.04 8.29
CA ILE A 312 1.41 6.15 8.95
C ILE A 312 2.32 6.85 9.94
N SER A 313 3.09 6.09 10.75
CA SER A 313 4.00 6.68 11.74
C SER A 313 5.12 7.45 11.03
N LEU A 314 5.71 6.84 10.00
CA LEU A 314 6.78 7.46 9.21
C LEU A 314 6.29 8.73 8.49
N GLY A 315 5.11 8.67 7.87
CA GLY A 315 4.49 9.81 7.20
C GLY A 315 4.19 10.95 8.17
N THR A 316 3.75 10.62 9.39
CA THR A 316 3.55 11.59 10.47
C THR A 316 4.85 12.26 10.87
N ASP A 317 5.93 11.50 11.03
CA ASP A 317 7.26 12.03 11.37
C ASP A 317 7.79 12.95 10.24
N PHE A 318 7.71 12.51 8.98
CA PHE A 318 8.12 13.33 7.82
C PHE A 318 7.35 14.64 7.73
N VAL A 319 6.02 14.59 7.86
CA VAL A 319 5.17 15.80 7.82
C VAL A 319 5.51 16.72 8.99
N SER A 320 5.66 16.17 10.20
CA SER A 320 5.94 16.95 11.41
C SER A 320 7.29 17.65 11.31
N MET A 321 8.30 16.98 10.75
CA MET A 321 9.61 17.57 10.46
C MET A 321 9.52 18.70 9.44
N LEU A 322 8.83 18.49 8.31
CA LEU A 322 8.65 19.56 7.32
C LEU A 322 7.87 20.74 7.88
N ASP A 323 6.80 20.50 8.65
CA ASP A 323 6.00 21.56 9.29
C ASP A 323 6.83 22.36 10.31
N PHE A 324 7.70 21.69 11.07
CA PHE A 324 8.58 22.35 12.02
C PHE A 324 9.61 23.24 11.31
N ILE A 325 10.28 22.72 10.29
CA ILE A 325 11.32 23.46 9.56
C ILE A 325 10.69 24.62 8.78
N ASP A 326 9.54 24.42 8.12
CA ASP A 326 8.80 25.50 7.44
C ASP A 326 8.50 26.67 8.40
N LYS A 327 8.08 26.38 9.64
CA LYS A 327 7.84 27.42 10.65
C LYS A 327 9.11 28.20 10.99
N GLN A 328 10.26 27.53 11.07
CA GLN A 328 11.53 28.23 11.27
C GLN A 328 11.90 29.10 10.06
N CYS A 329 11.70 28.60 8.83
CA CYS A 329 11.94 29.37 7.61
C CYS A 329 11.04 30.61 7.52
N ILE A 330 9.77 30.52 7.89
CA ILE A 330 8.84 31.66 7.93
C ILE A 330 9.33 32.72 8.92
N GLN A 331 9.67 32.31 10.15
CA GLN A 331 10.20 33.23 11.17
C GLN A 331 11.52 33.88 10.73
N PHE A 332 12.36 33.12 10.02
CA PHE A 332 13.61 33.63 9.47
C PHE A 332 13.35 34.70 8.39
N ASN A 333 12.44 34.41 7.47
CA ASN A 333 12.01 35.33 6.41
C ASN A 333 11.42 36.63 6.97
N GLU A 334 10.57 36.54 8.00
CA GLU A 334 10.02 37.71 8.70
C GLU A 334 11.12 38.56 9.35
N SER A 335 12.10 37.91 9.99
CA SER A 335 13.24 38.60 10.62
C SER A 335 14.07 39.36 9.60
N LEU A 336 14.37 38.75 8.45
CA LEU A 336 15.10 39.36 7.34
C LEU A 336 14.36 40.57 6.73
N ASN A 337 13.03 40.52 6.68
CA ASN A 337 12.20 41.62 6.15
C ASN A 337 12.00 42.78 7.13
N SER A 338 12.11 42.51 8.44
CA SER A 338 11.85 43.49 9.50
C SER A 338 12.98 44.52 9.71
N SER A 339 14.21 44.20 9.30
CA SER A 339 15.37 45.08 9.49
C SER A 339 16.50 44.78 8.50
N ALA A 340 17.27 45.80 8.11
CA ALA A 340 18.47 45.61 7.31
C ALA A 340 19.56 44.91 8.16
N MET A 341 19.63 43.57 8.06
CA MET A 341 20.56 42.76 8.84
C MET A 341 21.96 42.71 8.21
N GLN A 342 22.99 42.71 9.05
CA GLN A 342 24.37 42.46 8.63
C GLN A 342 24.61 40.95 8.44
N SER A 343 25.58 40.57 7.59
CA SER A 343 25.90 39.16 7.29
C SER A 343 26.16 38.30 8.54
N GLN A 344 26.77 38.88 9.58
CA GLN A 344 27.01 38.17 10.84
C GLN A 344 25.71 37.82 11.56
N GLN A 345 24.74 38.74 11.61
CA GLN A 345 23.44 38.52 12.27
C GLN A 345 22.61 37.45 11.53
N ILE A 346 22.71 37.41 10.20
CA ILE A 346 22.08 36.38 9.37
C ILE A 346 22.68 35.00 9.69
N ASN A 347 24.01 34.92 9.83
CA ASN A 347 24.68 33.68 10.22
C ASN A 347 24.29 33.23 11.64
N ASP A 348 24.20 34.15 12.60
CA ASP A 348 23.80 33.83 13.97
C ASP A 348 22.36 33.28 14.02
N LEU A 349 21.43 33.90 13.30
CA LEU A 349 20.05 33.41 13.16
C LEU A 349 19.99 32.03 12.48
N ARG A 350 20.77 31.84 11.42
CA ARG A 350 20.88 30.53 10.74
C ARG A 350 21.30 29.44 11.71
N ASN A 351 22.33 29.70 12.54
CA ASN A 351 22.81 28.75 13.53
C ASN A 351 21.72 28.40 14.55
N VAL A 352 20.98 29.39 15.05
CA VAL A 352 19.86 29.17 15.98
C VAL A 352 18.76 28.30 15.35
N ILE A 353 18.44 28.54 14.08
CA ILE A 353 17.45 27.72 13.34
C ILE A 353 17.95 26.29 13.22
N LEU A 354 19.19 26.08 12.79
CA LEU A 354 19.79 24.75 12.66
C LEU A 354 19.79 23.99 13.98
N THR A 355 20.14 24.65 15.09
CA THR A 355 20.06 24.04 16.43
C THR A 355 18.63 23.61 16.79
N LYS A 356 17.62 24.42 16.47
CA LYS A 356 16.23 24.03 16.69
C LYS A 356 15.81 22.84 15.82
N VAL A 357 16.23 22.81 14.56
CA VAL A 357 15.97 21.68 13.65
C VAL A 357 16.61 20.41 14.19
N GLN A 358 17.88 20.47 14.61
CA GLN A 358 18.59 19.36 15.24
C GLN A 358 17.85 18.79 16.45
N LEU A 359 17.46 19.66 17.39
CA LEU A 359 16.72 19.26 18.58
C LEU A 359 15.37 18.61 18.26
N PHE A 360 14.67 19.11 17.23
CA PHE A 360 13.43 18.51 16.78
C PHE A 360 13.65 17.13 16.16
N CYS A 361 14.64 16.99 15.28
CA CYS A 361 14.98 15.72 14.63
C CYS A 361 15.38 14.65 15.65
N ASN A 362 16.10 15.01 16.72
CA ASN A 362 16.45 14.11 17.83
C ASN A 362 15.23 13.53 18.57
N GLY A 363 14.07 14.19 18.48
CA GLY A 363 12.82 13.71 19.08
C GLY A 363 12.02 12.76 18.20
N LEU A 364 12.42 12.54 16.94
CA LEU A 364 11.70 11.67 16.01
C LEU A 364 12.05 10.20 16.25
N ILE A 365 11.03 9.34 16.22
CA ILE A 365 11.22 7.90 16.41
C ILE A 365 11.63 7.23 15.10
N LEU A 366 11.01 7.63 13.96
CA LEU A 366 11.16 7.00 12.65
C LEU A 366 10.99 5.48 12.77
N ASP A 367 9.74 5.01 12.82
CA ASP A 367 9.43 3.60 13.01
C ASP A 367 9.69 2.77 11.73
N PHE A 368 10.77 2.00 11.73
CA PHE A 368 11.15 1.09 10.63
C PHE A 368 10.45 -0.27 10.73
N LYS A 369 9.81 -0.60 11.86
CA LYS A 369 9.05 -1.84 11.99
C LYS A 369 7.85 -1.83 11.04
N GLU A 370 7.16 -0.70 10.94
CA GLU A 370 6.07 -0.51 9.98
C GLU A 370 6.56 -0.66 8.51
N ILE A 371 7.76 -0.14 8.21
CA ILE A 371 8.37 -0.26 6.88
C ILE A 371 8.64 -1.72 6.53
N ASP A 372 9.26 -2.46 7.45
CA ASP A 372 9.54 -3.88 7.28
C ASP A 372 8.25 -4.70 7.09
N ILE A 373 7.24 -4.49 7.93
CA ILE A 373 5.97 -5.21 7.87
C ILE A 373 5.24 -4.94 6.56
N SER A 374 5.11 -3.67 6.14
CA SER A 374 4.45 -3.34 4.88
C SER A 374 5.23 -3.88 3.68
N TYR A 375 6.57 -3.80 3.71
CA TYR A 375 7.39 -4.37 2.65
C TYR A 375 7.27 -5.90 2.58
N ALA A 376 7.22 -6.57 3.72
CA ALA A 376 7.01 -8.01 3.82
C ALA A 376 5.62 -8.42 3.29
N ARG A 377 4.57 -7.68 3.63
CA ARG A 377 3.22 -7.89 3.11
C ARG A 377 3.12 -7.63 1.61
N SER A 378 3.85 -6.63 1.09
CA SER A 378 3.99 -6.41 -0.36
C SER A 378 4.67 -7.58 -1.07
N MET A 379 5.73 -8.16 -0.48
CA MET A 379 6.43 -9.34 -1.03
C MET A 379 5.53 -10.57 -1.14
N LEU A 380 4.51 -10.64 -0.30
CA LEU A 380 3.52 -11.71 -0.32
C LEU A 380 2.34 -11.42 -1.27
N GLY A 381 2.31 -10.24 -1.91
CA GLY A 381 1.19 -9.80 -2.74
C GLY A 381 -0.08 -9.48 -1.93
N TRP A 382 0.06 -9.07 -0.67
CA TRP A 382 -1.07 -8.88 0.25
C TRP A 382 -1.57 -7.45 0.36
N ASP A 383 -0.82 -6.49 -0.19
CA ASP A 383 -1.23 -5.09 -0.22
C ASP A 383 -2.24 -4.86 -1.34
N SER A 384 -3.53 -4.95 -0.98
CA SER A 384 -4.55 -4.11 -1.61
C SER A 384 -4.91 -3.02 -0.61
N ASP A 385 -4.56 -1.79 -0.94
CA ASP A 385 -4.94 -0.60 -0.18
C ASP A 385 -6.36 -0.21 -0.59
N LEU A 386 -7.36 -0.57 0.22
CA LEU A 386 -8.78 -0.34 -0.12
C LEU A 386 -9.09 1.14 -0.44
N LEU A 387 -8.56 2.08 0.35
CA LEU A 387 -8.75 3.50 0.09
C LEU A 387 -7.92 3.96 -1.11
N GLY A 388 -6.73 3.39 -1.29
CA GLY A 388 -5.87 3.61 -2.44
C GLY A 388 -6.45 3.16 -3.77
N ASP A 389 -7.03 1.96 -3.80
CA ASP A 389 -7.74 1.37 -4.92
C ASP A 389 -8.92 2.27 -5.27
N ALA A 390 -9.72 2.67 -4.27
CA ALA A 390 -10.81 3.62 -4.44
C ALA A 390 -10.34 4.99 -4.95
N LYS A 391 -9.22 5.52 -4.44
CA LYS A 391 -8.63 6.78 -4.92
C LYS A 391 -8.28 6.70 -6.41
N LYS A 392 -7.66 5.60 -6.83
CA LYS A 392 -7.31 5.36 -8.23
C LYS A 392 -8.56 5.22 -9.10
N GLU A 393 -9.54 4.44 -8.66
CA GLU A 393 -10.83 4.30 -9.35
C GLU A 393 -11.53 5.66 -9.53
N ILE A 394 -11.53 6.52 -8.50
CA ILE A 394 -12.12 7.86 -8.63
C ILE A 394 -11.31 8.76 -9.57
N GLN A 395 -9.99 8.65 -9.61
CA GLN A 395 -9.16 9.37 -10.57
C GLN A 395 -9.42 8.92 -12.02
N ASP A 396 -9.50 7.61 -12.25
CA ASP A 396 -9.81 7.04 -13.56
C ASP A 396 -11.24 7.40 -13.99
N PHE A 397 -12.20 7.35 -13.06
CA PHE A 397 -13.57 7.78 -13.27
C PHE A 397 -13.67 9.26 -13.64
N LYS A 398 -12.96 10.15 -12.91
CA LYS A 398 -12.88 11.58 -13.26
C LYS A 398 -12.34 11.76 -14.68
N ALA A 399 -11.24 11.09 -15.01
CA ALA A 399 -10.60 11.22 -16.32
C ALA A 399 -11.51 10.79 -17.48
N ILE A 400 -12.26 9.70 -17.33
CA ILE A 400 -13.17 9.22 -18.39
C ILE A 400 -14.40 10.13 -18.52
N VAL A 401 -14.96 10.61 -17.41
CA VAL A 401 -16.11 11.53 -17.43
C VAL A 401 -15.72 12.85 -18.10
N GLU A 402 -14.64 13.47 -17.69
CA GLU A 402 -14.20 14.77 -18.23
C GLU A 402 -13.83 14.70 -19.72
N ARG A 403 -13.39 13.53 -20.21
CA ARG A 403 -12.99 13.36 -21.61
C ARG A 403 -14.13 12.95 -22.53
N GLN A 404 -15.02 12.07 -22.05
CA GLN A 404 -15.90 11.31 -22.93
C GLN A 404 -17.35 11.24 -22.45
N LEU A 405 -17.58 11.17 -21.14
CA LEU A 405 -18.91 10.84 -20.59
C LEU A 405 -19.64 12.04 -19.94
N PHE A 406 -19.08 13.25 -20.03
CA PHE A 406 -19.68 14.42 -19.36
C PHE A 406 -21.08 14.76 -19.89
N ASP A 407 -21.32 14.58 -21.20
CA ASP A 407 -22.63 14.83 -21.83
C ASP A 407 -23.68 13.80 -21.39
N ASP A 408 -23.27 12.57 -21.08
CA ASP A 408 -24.18 11.48 -20.70
C ASP A 408 -24.84 11.72 -19.33
N ILE A 409 -24.31 12.64 -18.52
CA ILE A 409 -24.88 13.04 -17.23
C ILE A 409 -26.07 14.00 -17.40
N TYR A 410 -26.26 14.58 -18.59
CA TYR A 410 -27.33 15.54 -18.86
C TYR A 410 -28.60 14.87 -19.39
N VAL A 411 -29.75 15.27 -18.82
CA VAL A 411 -31.08 14.99 -19.38
C VAL A 411 -31.81 16.30 -19.57
N ASN A 412 -32.31 16.57 -20.79
CA ASN A 412 -32.96 17.84 -21.15
C ASN A 412 -32.11 19.07 -20.77
N ASN A 413 -30.81 19.03 -21.08
CA ASN A 413 -29.81 20.07 -20.76
C ASN A 413 -29.67 20.37 -19.26
N LYS A 414 -30.04 19.44 -18.38
CA LYS A 414 -29.85 19.56 -16.93
C LYS A 414 -29.04 18.36 -16.41
N PRO A 415 -27.94 18.59 -15.68
CA PRO A 415 -27.15 17.51 -15.11
C PRO A 415 -27.97 16.77 -14.04
N GLN A 416 -27.92 15.44 -14.09
CA GLN A 416 -28.69 14.57 -13.22
C GLN A 416 -27.78 13.82 -12.24
N GLU A 417 -27.97 14.07 -10.95
CA GLU A 417 -27.15 13.47 -9.88
C GLU A 417 -27.28 11.95 -9.82
N ASN A 418 -28.50 11.41 -10.02
CA ASN A 418 -28.76 9.97 -10.04
C ASN A 418 -28.08 9.24 -11.20
N ILE A 419 -27.91 9.89 -12.36
CA ILE A 419 -27.17 9.34 -13.51
C ILE A 419 -25.68 9.33 -13.20
N ALA A 420 -25.14 10.45 -12.72
CA ALA A 420 -23.73 10.55 -12.33
C ALA A 420 -23.36 9.53 -11.25
N ARG A 421 -24.22 9.35 -10.24
CA ARG A 421 -24.11 8.30 -9.22
C ARG A 421 -24.20 6.89 -9.80
N GLY A 422 -25.12 6.66 -10.73
CA GLY A 422 -25.27 5.36 -11.41
C GLY A 422 -24.03 4.99 -12.23
N MET A 423 -23.44 5.96 -12.93
CA MET A 423 -22.18 5.78 -13.67
C MET A 423 -21.01 5.49 -12.73
N LEU A 424 -20.89 6.25 -11.65
CA LEU A 424 -19.88 5.98 -10.63
C LEU A 424 -20.03 4.56 -10.08
N GLN A 425 -21.24 4.15 -9.72
CA GLN A 425 -21.51 2.81 -9.21
C GLN A 425 -21.09 1.72 -10.20
N ALA A 426 -21.42 1.88 -11.49
CA ALA A 426 -21.06 0.94 -12.54
C ALA A 426 -19.55 0.90 -12.83
N PHE A 427 -18.84 1.98 -12.50
CA PHE A 427 -17.39 2.10 -12.68
C PHE A 427 -16.60 1.45 -11.54
N LEU A 428 -17.12 1.46 -10.31
CA LEU A 428 -16.45 0.87 -9.14
C LEU A 428 -16.30 -0.65 -9.33
N SER A 429 -15.09 -1.18 -9.12
CA SER A 429 -14.82 -2.63 -9.28
C SER A 429 -15.42 -3.47 -8.14
N LYS A 430 -15.76 -2.84 -7.02
CA LYS A 430 -16.25 -3.49 -5.81
C LYS A 430 -17.77 -3.42 -5.73
N LYS A 431 -18.37 -4.47 -5.16
CA LYS A 431 -19.82 -4.52 -4.91
C LYS A 431 -20.24 -3.30 -4.08
N SER A 432 -21.12 -2.50 -4.66
CA SER A 432 -21.55 -1.21 -4.16
C SER A 432 -23.08 -1.16 -4.09
N TYR A 433 -23.61 -0.49 -3.08
CA TYR A 433 -25.05 -0.37 -2.86
C TYR A 433 -25.44 1.10 -2.94
N ARG A 434 -26.49 1.40 -3.70
CA ARG A 434 -27.03 2.76 -3.81
C ARG A 434 -28.06 3.02 -2.72
N GLU A 435 -28.16 4.28 -2.31
CA GLU A 435 -29.27 4.78 -1.50
C GLU A 435 -29.47 3.95 -0.22
N VAL A 436 -28.36 3.60 0.43
CA VAL A 436 -28.36 2.74 1.62
C VAL A 436 -28.82 3.54 2.83
N LYS A 437 -29.84 3.04 3.54
CA LYS A 437 -30.26 3.62 4.81
C LYS A 437 -29.22 3.31 5.89
N VAL A 438 -28.64 4.37 6.45
CA VAL A 438 -27.67 4.36 7.55
C VAL A 438 -28.23 5.09 8.76
N LYS A 439 -27.60 4.97 9.93
CA LYS A 439 -28.08 5.61 11.18
C LYS A 439 -28.23 7.14 11.09
N GLY A 440 -27.56 7.79 10.13
CA GLY A 440 -27.60 9.23 9.90
C GLY A 440 -28.37 9.70 8.64
N GLY A 441 -29.02 8.80 7.89
CA GLY A 441 -29.73 9.17 6.66
C GLY A 441 -29.64 8.12 5.56
N GLN A 442 -29.52 8.55 4.31
CA GLN A 442 -29.45 7.66 3.15
C GLN A 442 -28.20 8.00 2.32
N THR A 443 -27.15 7.18 2.42
CA THR A 443 -25.90 7.41 1.68
C THR A 443 -26.10 7.15 0.20
N ASP A 444 -25.46 7.95 -0.65
CA ASP A 444 -25.53 7.79 -2.10
C ASP A 444 -24.97 6.46 -2.59
N ILE A 445 -23.72 6.15 -2.27
CA ILE A 445 -23.11 4.85 -2.54
C ILE A 445 -22.33 4.42 -1.31
N LEU A 446 -22.57 3.17 -0.90
CA LEU A 446 -21.81 2.52 0.14
C LEU A 446 -21.18 1.25 -0.44
N VAL A 447 -19.85 1.22 -0.46
CA VAL A 447 -19.07 0.03 -0.78
C VAL A 447 -18.78 -0.69 0.52
N PHE A 448 -19.19 -1.96 0.58
CA PHE A 448 -18.86 -2.84 1.69
C PHE A 448 -17.84 -3.87 1.22
N THR A 449 -16.69 -3.88 1.87
CA THR A 449 -15.70 -4.95 1.74
C THR A 449 -15.40 -5.53 3.11
N LYS A 450 -14.74 -6.68 3.19
CA LYS A 450 -14.31 -7.23 4.48
C LYS A 450 -13.13 -6.47 5.10
N LYS A 451 -12.49 -5.56 4.35
CA LYS A 451 -11.43 -4.65 4.83
C LYS A 451 -11.98 -3.31 5.34
N GLY A 452 -13.28 -3.09 5.19
CA GLY A 452 -13.94 -1.86 5.61
C GLY A 452 -14.94 -1.33 4.60
N LYS A 453 -15.55 -0.22 4.98
CA LYS A 453 -16.56 0.49 4.22
C LYS A 453 -15.95 1.70 3.52
N ILE A 454 -16.42 2.01 2.32
CA ILE A 454 -16.17 3.30 1.69
C ILE A 454 -17.51 3.96 1.38
N ILE A 455 -17.66 5.19 1.86
CA ILE A 455 -18.80 6.03 1.55
C ILE A 455 -18.42 6.91 0.36
N TYR A 456 -19.29 6.96 -0.66
CA TYR A 456 -19.22 7.98 -1.70
C TYR A 456 -20.50 8.79 -1.65
N GLU A 457 -20.33 10.09 -1.41
CA GLU A 457 -21.40 11.06 -1.51
C GLU A 457 -21.25 11.84 -2.82
N THR A 458 -22.31 11.95 -3.60
CA THR A 458 -22.28 12.60 -4.91
C THR A 458 -23.15 13.85 -4.92
N LYS A 459 -22.67 14.97 -5.46
CA LYS A 459 -23.49 16.18 -5.65
C LYS A 459 -23.25 16.82 -7.01
N ILE A 460 -24.32 17.34 -7.63
CA ILE A 460 -24.17 18.35 -8.67
C ILE A 460 -23.89 19.71 -8.01
N TRP A 461 -22.84 20.41 -8.45
CA TRP A 461 -22.52 21.73 -7.93
C TRP A 461 -23.65 22.73 -8.23
N ARG A 462 -24.19 23.35 -7.16
CA ARG A 462 -25.21 24.41 -7.22
C ARG A 462 -24.84 25.67 -6.43
N GLY A 463 -23.61 25.71 -5.91
CA GLY A 463 -23.08 26.79 -5.09
C GLY A 463 -22.79 26.39 -3.63
N PRO A 464 -22.22 27.32 -2.85
CA PRO A 464 -21.67 27.04 -1.52
C PRO A 464 -22.67 26.44 -0.52
N GLN A 465 -23.93 26.88 -0.54
CA GLN A 465 -24.95 26.40 0.40
C GLN A 465 -25.25 24.90 0.22
N TYR A 466 -25.35 24.44 -1.04
CA TYR A 466 -25.58 23.04 -1.37
C TYR A 466 -24.36 22.16 -1.03
N HIS A 467 -23.16 22.73 -1.13
CA HIS A 467 -21.92 22.06 -0.77
C HIS A 467 -21.79 21.87 0.75
N GLU A 468 -22.09 22.91 1.54
CA GLU A 468 -22.11 22.82 2.99
C GLU A 468 -23.19 21.87 3.51
N GLN A 469 -24.32 21.72 2.78
CA GLN A 469 -25.30 20.67 3.08
C GLN A 469 -24.70 19.27 2.89
N GLY A 470 -23.97 19.03 1.79
CA GLY A 470 -23.30 17.74 1.55
C GLY A 470 -22.34 17.36 2.67
N TYR A 471 -21.60 18.31 3.24
CA TYR A 471 -20.73 18.04 4.38
C TYR A 471 -21.48 17.65 5.65
N LYS A 472 -22.65 18.26 5.91
CA LYS A 472 -23.49 17.88 7.06
C LYS A 472 -24.02 16.45 6.89
N GLU A 473 -24.43 16.08 5.69
CA GLU A 473 -24.86 14.71 5.36
C GLU A 473 -23.72 13.72 5.59
N ILE A 474 -22.52 14.02 5.08
CA ILE A 474 -21.32 13.20 5.30
C ILE A 474 -20.96 13.08 6.79
N GLU A 475 -21.07 14.15 7.56
CA GLU A 475 -20.81 14.12 9.00
C GLU A 475 -21.75 13.15 9.73
N GLU A 476 -23.04 13.16 9.38
CA GLU A 476 -24.02 12.21 9.92
C GLU A 476 -23.74 10.77 9.47
N TYR A 477 -23.28 10.56 8.24
CA TYR A 477 -22.88 9.23 7.76
C TYR A 477 -21.67 8.69 8.49
N ILE A 478 -20.64 9.52 8.71
CA ILE A 478 -19.47 9.14 9.51
C ILE A 478 -19.90 8.77 10.93
N LYS A 479 -20.68 9.62 11.61
CA LYS A 479 -21.19 9.32 12.96
C LYS A 479 -22.01 8.03 13.02
N GLY A 480 -22.75 7.72 11.95
CA GLY A 480 -23.59 6.53 11.85
C GLY A 480 -22.85 5.24 11.52
N GLU A 481 -21.81 5.31 10.68
CA GLU A 481 -21.16 4.15 10.06
C GLU A 481 -19.73 3.88 10.52
N ASP A 482 -19.08 4.84 11.18
CA ASP A 482 -17.72 4.70 11.68
C ASP A 482 -17.66 3.87 12.97
N ASP A 483 -17.82 2.55 12.79
CA ASP A 483 -17.66 1.52 13.81
C ASP A 483 -16.21 1.03 13.95
N GLY A 484 -15.24 1.80 13.44
CA GLY A 484 -13.83 1.41 13.32
C GLY A 484 -13.46 0.81 11.97
N ASN A 485 -14.44 0.43 11.14
CA ASN A 485 -14.20 -0.17 9.81
C ASN A 485 -14.44 0.79 8.64
N LEU A 486 -14.64 2.09 8.87
CA LEU A 486 -14.77 3.06 7.79
C LEU A 486 -13.39 3.39 7.20
N ALA A 487 -13.09 2.79 6.05
CA ALA A 487 -11.79 2.87 5.39
C ALA A 487 -11.61 4.17 4.58
N GLY A 488 -12.71 4.76 4.09
CA GLY A 488 -12.64 5.97 3.29
C GLY A 488 -13.98 6.67 3.11
N VAL A 489 -13.93 7.98 2.91
CA VAL A 489 -15.09 8.78 2.53
C VAL A 489 -14.70 9.68 1.37
N PHE A 490 -15.46 9.59 0.28
CA PHE A 490 -15.29 10.43 -0.90
C PHE A 490 -16.50 11.35 -1.05
N TYR A 491 -16.22 12.61 -1.27
CA TYR A 491 -17.21 13.60 -1.66
C TYR A 491 -16.97 14.03 -3.10
N ILE A 492 -17.80 13.54 -4.02
CA ILE A 492 -17.63 13.71 -5.45
C ILE A 492 -18.59 14.79 -5.95
N ILE A 493 -18.03 15.85 -6.49
CA ILE A 493 -18.73 17.05 -6.92
C ILE A 493 -18.65 17.11 -8.44
N PHE A 494 -19.79 16.98 -9.10
CA PHE A 494 -19.86 17.18 -10.55
C PHE A 494 -20.15 18.67 -10.83
N ASP A 495 -19.21 19.37 -11.46
CA ASP A 495 -19.29 20.80 -11.73
C ASP A 495 -19.76 21.07 -13.17
N PRO A 496 -21.02 21.53 -13.38
CA PRO A 496 -21.51 21.93 -14.69
C PRO A 496 -21.03 23.31 -15.12
N THR A 497 -20.29 24.04 -14.27
CA THR A 497 -19.86 25.40 -14.58
C THR A 497 -18.60 25.39 -15.43
N VAL A 498 -18.69 25.98 -16.63
CA VAL A 498 -17.56 26.15 -17.57
C VAL A 498 -16.38 26.95 -16.98
N THR A 499 -16.59 27.59 -15.82
CA THR A 499 -15.60 28.42 -15.11
C THR A 499 -14.93 27.70 -13.94
N GLY A 500 -15.28 26.43 -13.66
CA GLY A 500 -14.68 25.65 -12.57
C GLY A 500 -14.97 26.23 -11.18
N LYS A 501 -16.20 26.69 -10.94
CA LYS A 501 -16.58 27.35 -9.69
C LYS A 501 -16.47 26.43 -8.48
N ALA A 502 -16.73 25.13 -8.65
CA ALA A 502 -16.56 24.16 -7.58
C ALA A 502 -15.09 24.01 -7.21
N SER A 503 -14.21 23.80 -8.20
CA SER A 503 -12.77 23.71 -7.99
C SER A 503 -12.19 24.96 -7.33
N ALA A 504 -12.62 26.15 -7.76
CA ALA A 504 -12.20 27.40 -7.13
C ALA A 504 -12.64 27.50 -5.66
N TYR A 505 -13.82 26.95 -5.32
CA TYR A 505 -14.35 26.98 -3.96
C TYR A 505 -13.66 25.97 -3.03
N VAL A 506 -13.32 24.78 -3.53
CA VAL A 506 -12.68 23.71 -2.73
C VAL A 506 -11.16 23.69 -2.82
N ASN A 507 -10.55 24.75 -3.37
CA ASN A 507 -9.11 24.94 -3.56
C ASN A 507 -8.44 23.89 -4.47
N GLY A 508 -9.09 23.53 -5.57
CA GLY A 508 -8.56 22.63 -6.60
C GLY A 508 -9.56 21.54 -6.99
N ASP A 509 -9.12 20.63 -7.85
CA ASP A 509 -9.93 19.49 -8.30
C ASP A 509 -9.92 18.31 -7.32
N TYR A 510 -9.05 18.38 -6.31
CA TYR A 510 -8.93 17.41 -5.24
C TYR A 510 -8.50 18.12 -3.96
N SER A 511 -9.18 17.85 -2.85
CA SER A 511 -8.78 18.32 -1.53
C SER A 511 -9.19 17.32 -0.44
N ILE A 512 -8.64 17.47 0.76
CA ILE A 512 -9.01 16.67 1.93
C ILE A 512 -9.60 17.61 2.97
N LYS A 513 -10.82 17.33 3.42
CA LYS A 513 -11.47 18.06 4.51
C LYS A 513 -11.67 17.13 5.70
N LYS A 514 -11.21 17.55 6.88
CA LYS A 514 -11.46 16.82 8.11
C LYS A 514 -12.90 17.08 8.57
N ILE A 515 -13.70 16.04 8.68
CA ILE A 515 -15.11 16.09 9.11
C ILE A 515 -15.26 15.07 10.23
N PHE A 516 -15.74 15.54 11.39
CA PHE A 516 -15.73 14.76 12.62
C PHE A 516 -14.32 14.20 12.91
N ASN A 517 -14.18 12.87 12.98
CA ASN A 517 -12.92 12.16 13.23
C ASN A 517 -12.26 11.60 11.96
N ARG A 518 -12.77 11.88 10.75
CA ARG A 518 -12.29 11.29 9.49
C ARG A 518 -11.85 12.32 8.46
N ASP A 519 -10.93 11.91 7.60
CA ASP A 519 -10.53 12.63 6.41
C ASP A 519 -11.50 12.31 5.26
N VAL A 520 -12.08 13.35 4.66
CA VAL A 520 -13.00 13.25 3.53
C VAL A 520 -12.30 13.72 2.26
N HIS A 521 -12.21 12.83 1.27
CA HIS A 521 -11.59 13.06 -0.02
C HIS A 521 -12.57 13.78 -0.95
N VAL A 522 -12.40 15.08 -1.12
CA VAL A 522 -13.24 15.91 -1.98
C VAL A 522 -12.68 15.90 -3.40
N VAL A 523 -13.47 15.48 -4.38
CA VAL A 523 -13.06 15.37 -5.79
C VAL A 523 -14.04 16.14 -6.65
N VAL A 524 -13.54 17.06 -7.48
CA VAL A 524 -14.34 17.79 -8.46
C VAL A 524 -14.18 17.16 -9.84
N ILE A 525 -15.29 16.88 -10.52
CA ILE A 525 -15.35 16.35 -11.88
C ILE A 525 -16.06 17.38 -12.76
N ASN A 526 -15.36 17.90 -13.77
CA ASN A 526 -15.88 18.93 -14.66
C ASN A 526 -16.82 18.33 -15.71
N LEU A 527 -18.02 18.90 -15.86
CA LEU A 527 -19.04 18.46 -16.83
C LEU A 527 -19.10 19.35 -18.07
N PHE A 528 -17.94 19.71 -18.62
CA PHE A 528 -17.82 20.54 -19.82
C PHE A 528 -16.57 20.16 -20.64
N GLN A 529 -16.58 20.41 -21.95
CA GLN A 529 -15.42 20.16 -22.79
C GLN A 529 -14.22 21.00 -22.34
N PRO A 530 -12.99 20.44 -22.31
CA PRO A 530 -11.78 21.22 -22.13
C PRO A 530 -11.71 22.29 -23.24
N ILE A 531 -11.72 23.57 -22.87
CA ILE A 531 -11.51 24.64 -23.85
C ILE A 531 -10.09 24.46 -24.39
N PRO A 532 -9.89 24.25 -25.70
CA PRO A 532 -8.55 24.17 -26.26
C PRO A 532 -7.79 25.44 -25.88
N SER A 533 -6.61 25.28 -25.26
CA SER A 533 -5.69 26.39 -25.02
C SER A 533 -5.54 27.17 -26.33
N LYS A 534 -6.04 28.41 -26.39
CA LYS A 534 -5.69 29.31 -27.48
C LYS A 534 -4.18 29.50 -27.40
N LYS A 535 -3.47 28.89 -28.34
CA LYS A 535 -2.04 29.15 -28.56
C LYS A 535 -1.82 30.62 -28.89
#